data_AF-M2QXJ5-F1
#
_entry.id   AF-M2QXJ5-F1
#
_cell.length_a   1.000
_cell.length_b   1.000
_cell.length_c   1.000
_cell.angle_alpha   90.00
_cell.angle_beta   90.00
_cell.angle_gamma   90.00
#
_symmetry.space_group_name_H-M   'P 1'
#
loop_
_entity.id
_entity.type
_entity.pdbx_description
1 polymer ?
#
loop_
_entity_poly.entity_id
_entity_poly.type
_entity_poly.pdbx_seq_one_letter_code
_entity_poly.pdbx_strand_id
1 'polypeptide(L)' 'VQTTALVDSGAYAVFVNHRFVRRCKLKTNELAQEIHVYNADGSRNRSRSIRQYVWLDVTVGEHCSRQACLVT' A
#
# COMPACT_ATOMS: atom_id res chain seq x y z
N VAL A 1 2.83 -12.16 -10.24
CA VAL A 1 4.07 -11.33 -10.33
C VAL A 1 4.88 -11.59 -9.08
N GLN A 2 6.21 -11.70 -9.17
CA GLN A 2 7.09 -11.81 -8.01
C GLN A 2 7.86 -10.49 -7.84
N THR A 3 8.00 -10.01 -6.61
CA THR A 3 8.71 -8.78 -6.29
C THR A 3 9.30 -8.88 -4.89
N THR A 4 10.34 -8.09 -4.61
CA THR A 4 10.80 -7.86 -3.24
C THR A 4 9.83 -6.93 -2.52
N ALA A 5 9.55 -7.23 -1.26
CA ALA A 5 8.75 -6.41 -0.36
C ALA A 5 9.55 -6.13 0.92
N LEU A 6 9.21 -5.04 1.60
CA LEU A 6 9.76 -4.70 2.91
C LEU A 6 8.86 -5.30 4.00
N VAL A 7 9.46 -6.01 4.97
CA VAL A 7 8.77 -6.38 6.20
C VAL A 7 8.94 -5.22 7.17
N ASP A 8 7.84 -4.55 7.49
CA ASP A 8 7.83 -3.36 8.35
C ASP A 8 6.83 -3.54 9.49
N SER A 9 7.34 -3.79 10.70
CA SER A 9 6.52 -3.92 11.90
C SER A 9 6.04 -2.58 12.45
N GLY A 10 6.59 -1.46 11.98
CA GLY A 10 6.14 -0.11 12.34
C GLY A 10 4.99 0.39 11.47
N ALA A 11 4.65 -0.34 10.41
CA ALA A 11 3.56 -0.02 9.51
C ALA A 11 2.19 -0.34 10.13
N TYR A 12 1.29 0.65 10.19
CA TYR A 12 -0.08 0.47 10.68
C TYR A 12 -0.92 -0.45 9.76
N ALA A 13 -0.64 -0.43 8.45
CA ALA A 13 -1.37 -1.17 7.44
C ALA A 13 -0.39 -1.75 6.40
N VAL A 14 -0.94 -2.40 5.37
CA VAL A 14 -0.16 -2.91 4.25
C VAL A 14 -0.19 -1.89 3.12
N PHE A 15 0.97 -1.64 2.51
CA PHE A 15 1.13 -0.59 1.51
C PHE A 15 1.66 -1.15 0.20
N VAL A 16 1.27 -0.51 -0.91
CA VAL A 16 1.79 -0.79 -2.24
C VAL A 16 2.14 0.51 -2.95
N ASN A 17 3.25 0.51 -3.68
CA ASN A 17 3.70 1.68 -4.42
C ASN A 17 2.83 1.91 -5.68
N HIS A 18 2.41 3.15 -5.93
CA HIS A 18 1.59 3.53 -7.08
C HIS A 18 2.23 3.17 -8.42
N ARG A 19 3.57 3.16 -8.53
CA ARG A 19 4.25 2.72 -9.75
C ARG A 19 4.07 1.23 -9.99
N PHE A 20 4.06 0.42 -8.92
CA PHE A 20 3.76 -1.01 -9.01
C PHE A 20 2.33 -1.23 -9.49
N VAL A 21 1.36 -0.52 -8.89
CA VAL A 21 -0.05 -0.55 -9.29
C VAL A 21 -0.23 -0.23 -10.78
N ARG A 22 0.37 0.86 -11.26
CA ARG A 22 0.31 1.27 -12.67
C ARG A 22 0.97 0.26 -13.60
N ARG A 23 2.18 -0.20 -13.27
CA ARG A 23 2.93 -1.17 -14.08
C ARG A 23 2.19 -2.49 -14.22
N CYS A 24 1.58 -2.96 -13.13
CA CYS A 24 0.82 -4.21 -13.12
C CYS A 24 -0.65 -4.02 -13.53
N LYS A 25 -1.06 -2.79 -13.90
CA LYS A 25 -2.44 -2.44 -14.32
C LYS A 25 -3.50 -2.90 -13.33
N LEU A 26 -3.21 -2.75 -12.04
CA LEU A 26 -4.10 -3.22 -10.97
C LEU A 26 -5.28 -2.26 -10.81
N LYS A 27 -6.48 -2.82 -10.65
CA LYS A 27 -7.68 -2.04 -10.39
C LYS A 27 -7.67 -1.53 -8.94
N THR A 28 -7.74 -0.22 -8.76
CA THR A 28 -7.86 0.42 -7.44
C THR A 28 -9.31 0.71 -7.10
N ASN A 29 -9.56 0.91 -5.81
CA ASN A 29 -10.80 1.43 -5.26
C ASN A 29 -10.47 2.72 -4.49
N GLU A 30 -11.39 3.68 -4.51
CA GLU A 30 -11.28 4.89 -3.69
C GLU A 30 -11.58 4.57 -2.22
N LEU A 31 -10.87 5.24 -1.32
CA LEU A 31 -11.18 5.25 0.10
C LEU A 31 -12.35 6.20 0.35
N ALA A 32 -13.22 5.85 1.30
CA ALA A 32 -14.31 6.73 1.74
C ALA A 32 -13.77 8.03 2.37
N GLN A 33 -12.60 7.96 3.02
CA GLN A 33 -11.91 9.11 3.60
C GLN A 33 -10.42 9.07 3.25
N GLU A 34 -9.89 10.21 2.85
CA GLU A 34 -8.46 10.40 2.58
C GLU A 34 -7.64 10.21 3.87
N ILE A 35 -6.52 9.48 3.79
CA ILE A 35 -5.59 9.29 4.90
C ILE A 35 -4.40 10.24 4.71
N HIS A 36 -4.23 11.16 5.67
CA HIS A 36 -3.06 12.02 5.72
C HIS A 36 -1.88 11.30 6.36
N VAL A 37 -0.76 11.21 5.63
CA VAL A 37 0.47 10.59 6.13
C VAL A 37 1.39 11.67 6.66
N TYR A 38 1.94 11.42 7.85
CA TYR A 38 2.93 12.28 8.49
C TYR A 38 4.23 11.49 8.63
N ASN A 39 5.36 12.20 8.49
CA ASN A 39 6.68 11.65 8.77
C ASN A 39 6.84 11.47 10.29
N ALA A 40 7.86 10.73 10.71
CA ALA A 40 8.14 10.49 12.13
C ALA A 40 8.42 11.79 12.92
N ASP A 41 8.88 12.84 12.25
CA ASP A 41 9.09 14.17 12.83
C ASP A 41 7.80 15.02 12.91
N GLY A 42 6.65 14.45 12.55
CA GLY A 42 5.33 15.11 12.55
C GLY A 42 5.08 16.01 11.34
N SER A 43 6.05 16.20 10.45
CA SER A 43 5.84 16.96 9.22
C SER A 43 4.92 16.19 8.26
N ARG A 44 4.12 16.91 7.47
CA ARG A 44 3.28 16.27 6.45
C ARG A 44 4.17 15.57 5.43
N ASN A 45 3.86 14.32 5.12
CA ASN A 45 4.57 13.60 4.07
C ASN A 45 4.44 14.41 2.75
N ARG A 46 5.55 14.54 2.02
CA ARG A 46 5.58 15.26 0.73
C ARG A 46 4.83 14.50 -0.35
N SER A 47 4.78 13.18 -0.24
CA SER A 47 3.87 12.36 -1.02
C SER A 47 2.44 12.70 -0.59
N ARG A 48 1.58 12.94 -1.59
CA ARG A 48 0.17 13.25 -1.34
C ARG A 48 -0.44 12.16 -0.45
N SER A 49 -1.47 12.55 0.27
CA SER A 49 -2.35 11.66 1.00
C SER A 49 -2.73 10.38 0.26
N ILE A 50 -2.98 9.32 1.01
CA ILE A 50 -3.48 8.06 0.47
C ILE A 50 -4.99 8.20 0.23
N ARG A 51 -5.41 7.94 -1.00
CA ARG A 51 -6.82 8.01 -1.44
C ARG A 51 -7.35 6.69 -1.96
N GLN A 52 -6.47 5.75 -2.27
CA GLN A 52 -6.83 4.53 -2.96
C GLN A 52 -6.26 3.31 -2.26
N TYR A 53 -6.91 2.18 -2.46
CA TYR A 53 -6.41 0.87 -2.06
C TYR A 53 -6.66 -0.15 -3.16
N VAL A 54 -5.96 -1.28 -3.08
CA VAL A 54 -6.13 -2.43 -3.98
C VAL A 54 -6.20 -3.70 -3.16
N TRP A 55 -7.08 -4.62 -3.55
CA TRP A 55 -7.10 -5.98 -3.02
C TRP A 55 -6.06 -6.84 -3.75
N LEU A 56 -5.14 -7.46 -3.03
CA LEU A 56 -4.14 -8.36 -3.57
C LEU A 56 -4.19 -9.71 -2.86
N ASP A 57 -4.08 -10.80 -3.61
CA ASP A 57 -3.72 -12.09 -3.07
C ASP A 57 -2.19 -12.13 -2.97
N VAL A 58 -1.69 -12.16 -1.73
CA VAL A 58 -0.27 -12.10 -1.41
C VAL A 58 0.18 -13.46 -0.93
N THR A 59 1.20 -14.00 -1.58
CA THR A 59 1.84 -15.27 -1.20
C THR A 59 3.25 -14.99 -0.68
N VAL A 60 3.55 -15.46 0.53
CA VAL A 60 4.88 -15.41 1.16
C VAL A 60 5.23 -16.82 1.64
N GLY A 61 6.21 -17.44 1.00
CA GLY A 61 6.47 -18.88 1.19
C GLY A 61 5.22 -19.69 0.83
N GLU A 62 4.75 -20.52 1.76
CA GLU A 62 3.54 -21.33 1.60
C GLU A 62 2.25 -20.62 2.07
N HIS A 63 2.38 -19.45 2.71
CA HIS A 63 1.23 -18.71 3.20
C HIS A 63 0.63 -17.83 2.10
N CYS A 64 -0.68 -17.95 1.89
CA CYS A 64 -1.45 -17.10 0.98
C CYS A 64 -2.56 -16.37 1.74
N SER A 65 -2.66 -15.06 1.55
CA SER A 65 -3.74 -14.27 2.15
C SER A 65 -4.19 -13.13 1.22
N ARG A 66 -5.48 -12.80 1.28
CA ARG A 66 -6.02 -11.64 0.57
C ARG A 66 -5.95 -10.41 1.45
N GLN A 67 -5.29 -9.36 0.98
CA GLN A 67 -5.01 -8.16 1.75
C GLN A 67 -5.44 -6.89 1.02
N ALA A 68 -5.92 -5.91 1.78
CA ALA A 68 -6.14 -4.56 1.28
C ALA A 68 -4.84 -3.76 1.43
N CYS A 69 -4.24 -3.40 0.31
CA CYS A 69 -3.00 -2.62 0.28
C CYS A 69 -3.31 -1.16 -0.06
N LEU A 70 -2.94 -0.25 0.83
CA LEU A 70 -3.05 1.19 0.62
C LEU A 70 -2.04 1.66 -0.44
N VAL A 71 -2.48 2.48 -1.39
CA VAL A 71 -1.63 2.94 -2.51
C VAL A 71 -0.88 4.20 -2.11
N THR A 72 0.46 4.14 -2.16
CA THR A 72 1.40 5.22 -1.78
C THR A 72 2.25 5.73 -2.94
#